data_AF-A0AA38LDJ2-F1
#
_entry.id   AF-A0AA38LDJ2-F1
#
_cell.length_a   1.000
_cell.length_b   1.000
_cell.length_c   1.000
_cell.angle_alpha   90.00
_cell.angle_beta   90.00
_cell.angle_gamma   90.00
#
_symmetry.space_group_name_H-M   'P 1'
#
loop_
_entity.id
_entity.type
_entity.pdbx_description
1 polymer ?
#
loop_
_entity_poly.entity_id
_entity_poly.type
_entity_poly.pdbx_seq_one_letter_code
_entity_poly.pdbx_strand_id
1 'polypeptide(L)'
;RGGHAAMPHMTADPIVAASLAILSIQQIVSRETDPLDSQVISVTFFDGGKGYNVIPNKVRFGGTFRSLTTQGLAQLRKRIKEIIEMQAGVNGCTALIDFKEERPEYPPTVNDEKMYNHIKKIGKTLLGAHN
;
A
#
# COMPACT_ATOMS: atom_id res chain seq x y z
N ARG A 1 -11.20 3.92 20.05
CA ARG A 1 -11.57 3.67 21.47
C ARG A 1 -12.56 2.51 21.48
N GLY A 2 -12.22 1.39 22.11
CA GLY A 2 -13.02 0.16 22.11
C GLY A 2 -14.13 0.17 23.17
N GLY A 3 -14.90 -0.92 23.23
CA GLY A 3 -16.01 -1.07 24.17
C GLY A 3 -16.88 -2.29 23.87
N HIS A 4 -18.01 -2.40 24.58
CA HIS A 4 -18.97 -3.47 24.37
C HIS A 4 -19.71 -3.27 23.03
N ALA A 5 -19.85 -4.32 22.22
CA ALA A 5 -20.45 -4.22 20.88
C ALA A 5 -21.90 -3.72 20.87
N ALA A 6 -22.64 -3.92 21.98
CA ALA A 6 -24.00 -3.37 22.15
C ALA A 6 -24.07 -1.87 22.47
N MET A 7 -22.93 -1.19 22.67
CA MET A 7 -22.86 0.25 22.98
C MET A 7 -21.93 1.00 21.99
N PRO A 8 -22.14 0.88 20.67
CA PRO A 8 -21.20 1.40 19.67
C PRO A 8 -21.08 2.93 19.70
N HIS A 9 -22.15 3.64 20.06
CA HIS A 9 -22.18 5.10 20.20
C HIS A 9 -21.22 5.66 21.26
N MET A 10 -20.74 4.81 22.19
CA MET A 10 -19.73 5.16 23.19
C MET A 10 -18.30 4.90 22.69
N THR A 11 -18.14 4.35 21.49
CA THR A 11 -16.87 3.88 20.92
C THR A 11 -16.52 4.64 19.64
N ALA A 12 -15.27 4.50 19.22
CA ALA A 12 -14.84 4.82 17.86
C ALA A 12 -14.19 3.55 17.32
N ASP A 13 -14.88 2.88 16.39
CA ASP A 13 -14.58 1.52 15.97
C ASP A 13 -13.39 1.49 14.97
N PRO A 14 -12.22 0.99 15.39
CA PRO A 14 -11.06 0.96 14.52
C PRO A 14 -11.15 -0.11 13.43
N ILE A 15 -12.02 -1.12 13.55
CA ILE A 15 -12.24 -2.14 12.49
C ILE A 15 -12.91 -1.47 11.29
N VAL A 16 -13.96 -0.70 11.54
CA VAL A 16 -14.67 0.05 10.49
C VAL A 16 -13.74 1.08 9.86
N ALA A 17 -13.04 1.87 10.68
CA ALA A 17 -12.09 2.88 10.20
C ALA A 17 -10.99 2.27 9.31
N ALA A 18 -10.37 1.16 9.73
CA ALA A 18 -9.33 0.49 8.95
C ALA A 18 -9.86 -0.12 7.66
N SER A 19 -11.07 -0.70 7.68
CA SER A 19 -11.70 -1.28 6.49
C SER A 19 -11.97 -0.23 5.41
N LEU A 20 -12.51 0.93 5.83
CA LEU A 20 -12.72 2.07 4.93
C LEU A 20 -11.40 2.60 4.39
N ALA A 21 -10.37 2.73 5.24
CA ALA A 21 -9.03 3.13 4.80
C ALA A 21 -8.47 2.18 3.73
N ILE A 22 -8.59 0.86 3.93
CA ILE A 22 -8.10 -0.15 2.98
C ILE A 22 -8.83 -0.05 1.64
N LEU A 23 -10.15 0.14 1.64
CA LEU A 23 -10.90 0.33 0.40
C LEU A 23 -10.52 1.64 -0.29
N SER A 24 -10.38 2.73 0.46
CA SER A 24 -10.02 4.03 -0.09
C SER A 24 -8.64 4.05 -0.74
N ILE A 25 -7.62 3.41 -0.16
CA ILE A 25 -6.28 3.40 -0.77
C ILE A 25 -6.24 2.63 -2.11
N GLN A 26 -7.19 1.72 -2.39
CA GLN A 26 -7.26 1.07 -3.70
C GLN A 26 -7.65 2.05 -4.83
N GLN A 27 -8.25 3.19 -4.47
CA GLN A 27 -8.58 4.24 -5.44
C GLN A 27 -7.34 4.93 -5.99
N ILE A 28 -6.20 4.88 -5.29
CA ILE A 28 -4.94 5.43 -5.80
C ILE A 28 -4.59 4.74 -7.13
N VAL A 29 -4.43 3.41 -7.10
CA VAL A 29 -4.08 2.63 -8.31
C VAL A 29 -5.19 2.66 -9.35
N SER A 30 -6.45 2.56 -8.92
CA SER A 30 -7.54 2.45 -9.89
C SER A 30 -7.91 3.78 -10.53
N ARG A 31 -7.82 4.92 -9.83
CA ARG A 31 -8.38 6.23 -10.26
C ARG A 31 -7.38 7.39 -10.27
N GLU A 32 -6.26 7.33 -9.55
CA GLU A 32 -5.26 8.42 -9.48
C GLU A 32 -4.02 8.15 -10.35
N THR A 33 -3.69 6.87 -10.59
CA THR A 33 -2.52 6.47 -11.39
C THR A 33 -2.81 6.52 -12.89
N ASP A 34 -1.83 6.98 -13.69
CA ASP A 34 -1.90 6.86 -15.16
C ASP A 34 -2.02 5.36 -15.54
N PRO A 35 -3.00 4.96 -16.36
CA PRO A 35 -3.14 3.56 -16.75
C PRO A 35 -1.93 2.97 -17.50
N LEU A 36 -1.01 3.79 -18.01
CA LEU A 36 0.26 3.37 -18.61
C LEU A 36 1.39 3.20 -17.57
N ASP A 37 1.21 3.75 -16.36
CA ASP A 37 2.13 3.57 -15.25
C ASP A 37 1.80 2.28 -14.47
N SER A 38 2.84 1.51 -14.17
CA SER A 38 2.69 0.29 -13.36
C SER A 38 2.87 0.60 -11.88
N GLN A 39 1.77 0.60 -11.13
CA GLN A 39 1.75 0.77 -9.67
C GLN A 39 0.93 -0.33 -9.01
N VAL A 40 1.33 -0.73 -7.80
CA VAL A 40 0.64 -1.77 -7.02
C VAL A 40 0.57 -1.33 -5.56
N ILE A 41 -0.59 -1.55 -4.95
CA ILE A 41 -0.78 -1.52 -3.50
C ILE A 41 -1.34 -2.88 -3.10
N SER A 42 -0.77 -3.48 -2.06
CA SER A 42 -1.24 -4.74 -1.50
C SER A 42 -1.32 -4.62 0.00
N VAL A 43 -2.48 -4.89 0.56
CA VAL A 43 -2.67 -5.06 2.01
C VAL A 43 -2.66 -6.56 2.27
N THR A 44 -1.66 -7.03 3.00
CA THR A 44 -1.40 -8.46 3.20
C THR A 44 -1.57 -8.90 4.65
N PHE A 45 -1.84 -7.95 5.54
CA PHE A 45 -2.01 -8.18 6.96
C PHE A 45 -3.12 -7.28 7.52
N PHE A 46 -3.98 -7.88 8.35
CA PHE A 46 -5.00 -7.20 9.12
C PHE A 46 -5.20 -7.93 10.45
N ASP A 47 -5.00 -7.24 11.56
CA ASP A 47 -5.08 -7.75 12.93
C ASP A 47 -5.90 -6.79 13.79
N GLY A 48 -7.05 -7.27 14.26
CA GLY A 48 -8.03 -6.47 14.97
C GLY A 48 -9.05 -7.32 15.71
N GLY A 49 -9.21 -7.07 17.01
CA GLY A 49 -10.20 -7.77 17.83
C GLY A 49 -9.77 -9.18 18.24
N LYS A 50 -10.43 -9.69 19.28
CA LYS A 50 -10.28 -11.07 19.78
C LYS A 50 -11.61 -11.68 20.22
N GLY A 51 -12.51 -10.85 20.77
CA GLY A 51 -13.86 -11.25 21.15
C GLY A 51 -14.89 -10.83 20.10
N TYR A 52 -15.89 -11.68 19.88
CA TYR A 52 -16.97 -11.42 18.92
C TYR A 52 -17.92 -10.29 19.34
N ASN A 53 -17.95 -9.95 20.64
CA ASN A 53 -18.83 -8.95 21.25
C ASN A 53 -18.07 -7.73 21.80
N VAL A 54 -16.82 -7.53 21.38
CA VAL A 54 -15.96 -6.43 21.85
C VAL A 54 -15.41 -5.66 20.67
N ILE A 55 -15.68 -4.36 20.61
CA ILE A 55 -15.03 -3.42 19.69
C ILE A 55 -13.60 -3.18 20.21
N PRO A 56 -12.55 -3.49 19.44
CA PRO A 56 -11.18 -3.37 19.94
C PRO A 56 -10.75 -1.91 20.11
N ASN A 57 -9.70 -1.69 20.91
CA ASN A 57 -9.11 -0.36 21.07
C ASN A 57 -8.25 0.08 19.88
N LYS A 58 -7.70 -0.88 19.13
CA LYS A 58 -6.81 -0.65 17.99
C LYS A 58 -6.91 -1.79 16.97
N VAL A 59 -6.56 -1.46 15.74
CA VAL A 59 -6.34 -2.40 14.62
C VAL A 59 -4.96 -2.11 14.05
N ARG A 60 -4.27 -3.14 13.59
CA ARG A 60 -3.04 -3.01 12.82
C ARG A 60 -3.27 -3.66 11.46
N PHE A 61 -2.94 -2.95 10.40
CA PHE A 61 -2.94 -3.52 9.06
C PHE A 61 -1.70 -3.03 8.31
N GLY A 62 -1.36 -3.71 7.23
CA GLY A 62 -0.18 -3.36 6.47
C GLY A 62 0.03 -4.23 5.25
N GLY A 63 1.08 -3.91 4.50
CA GLY A 63 1.48 -4.64 3.32
C GLY A 63 2.55 -3.89 2.55
N THR A 64 2.47 -3.91 1.22
CA THR A 64 3.50 -3.37 0.33
C THR A 64 2.90 -2.49 -0.76
N PHE A 65 3.69 -1.53 -1.25
CA PHE A 65 3.42 -0.85 -2.50
C PHE A 65 4.64 -0.93 -3.43
N ARG A 66 4.42 -0.76 -4.74
CA ARG A 66 5.42 -0.86 -5.81
C ARG A 66 5.12 0.17 -6.90
N SER A 67 6.18 0.64 -7.56
CA SER A 67 6.11 1.45 -8.78
C SER A 67 7.35 1.19 -9.63
N LEU A 68 7.21 1.26 -10.95
CA LEU A 68 8.35 1.20 -11.89
C LEU A 68 9.10 2.53 -12.02
N THR A 69 8.64 3.58 -11.33
CA THR A 69 9.31 4.88 -11.28
C THR A 69 9.51 5.34 -9.83
N THR A 70 10.60 6.05 -9.57
CA THR A 70 10.89 6.65 -8.25
C THR A 70 9.83 7.71 -7.89
N GLN A 71 9.35 8.47 -8.88
CA GLN A 71 8.28 9.44 -8.68
C GLN A 71 6.98 8.75 -8.23
N GLY A 72 6.59 7.65 -8.89
CA GLY A 72 5.41 6.89 -8.51
C GLY A 72 5.52 6.29 -7.10
N LEU A 73 6.70 5.82 -6.67
CA LEU A 73 6.93 5.37 -5.29
C LEU A 73 6.67 6.49 -4.28
N ALA A 74 7.25 7.66 -4.51
CA ALA A 74 7.08 8.83 -3.64
C ALA A 74 5.61 9.29 -3.59
N GLN A 75 4.92 9.29 -4.73
CA GLN A 75 3.50 9.63 -4.81
C GLN A 75 2.64 8.63 -4.05
N LEU A 76 2.85 7.33 -4.24
CA LEU A 76 2.14 6.27 -3.52
C LEU A 76 2.30 6.44 -2.01
N ARG A 77 3.53 6.61 -1.52
CA ARG A 77 3.80 6.82 -0.08
C ARG A 77 3.01 7.99 0.46
N LYS A 78 3.08 9.15 -0.21
CA LYS A 78 2.37 10.36 0.20
C LYS A 78 0.85 10.13 0.23
N ARG A 79 0.28 9.60 -0.84
CA ARG A 79 -1.18 9.41 -0.97
C ARG A 79 -1.72 8.35 0.00
N ILE A 80 -1.00 7.25 0.21
CA ILE A 80 -1.35 6.24 1.21
C ILE A 80 -1.43 6.89 2.60
N LYS A 81 -0.44 7.71 2.96
CA LYS A 81 -0.43 8.42 4.25
C LYS A 81 -1.66 9.31 4.41
N GLU A 82 -1.88 10.21 3.45
CA GLU A 82 -2.98 11.16 3.47
C GLU A 82 -4.35 10.47 3.58
N ILE A 83 -4.60 9.44 2.77
CA ILE A 83 -5.88 8.73 2.77
C ILE A 83 -6.10 8.02 4.11
N ILE A 84 -5.09 7.31 4.64
CA ILE A 84 -5.26 6.57 5.90
C ILE A 84 -5.52 7.54 7.07
N GLU A 85 -4.79 8.66 7.15
CA GLU A 85 -4.99 9.66 8.19
C GLU A 85 -6.39 10.29 8.12
N MET A 86 -6.85 10.65 6.91
CA MET A 86 -8.19 11.22 6.72
C MET A 86 -9.30 10.21 7.02
N GLN A 87 -9.18 8.96 6.55
CA GLN A 87 -10.19 7.93 6.79
C GLN A 87 -10.30 7.57 8.27
N ALA A 88 -9.17 7.53 8.99
CA ALA A 88 -9.19 7.39 10.44
C ALA A 88 -9.93 8.57 11.11
N GLY A 89 -9.59 9.81 10.71
CA GLY A 89 -10.16 11.03 11.29
C GLY A 89 -11.68 11.12 11.12
N VAL A 90 -12.20 10.84 9.92
CA VAL A 90 -13.65 10.82 9.64
C VAL A 90 -14.40 9.80 10.51
N ASN A 91 -13.73 8.71 10.91
CA ASN A 91 -14.28 7.68 11.78
C ASN A 91 -13.97 7.91 13.28
N GLY A 92 -13.53 9.11 13.67
CA GLY A 92 -13.21 9.44 15.06
C GLY A 92 -12.01 8.66 15.63
N CYS A 93 -11.15 8.14 14.76
CA CYS A 93 -9.94 7.41 15.08
C CYS A 93 -8.70 8.23 14.71
N THR A 94 -7.54 7.82 15.23
CA THR A 94 -6.23 8.33 14.79
C THR A 94 -5.43 7.20 14.16
N ALA A 95 -4.61 7.52 13.17
CA ALA A 95 -3.72 6.57 12.52
C ALA A 95 -2.26 6.91 12.79
N LEU A 96 -1.45 5.89 13.01
CA LEU A 96 0.01 5.98 13.03
C LEU A 96 0.54 5.08 11.92
N ILE A 97 1.40 5.63 11.07
CA ILE A 97 1.85 4.97 9.85
C ILE A 97 3.37 4.91 9.89
N ASP A 98 3.91 3.71 9.70
CA ASP A 98 5.35 3.45 9.67
C ASP A 98 5.72 2.88 8.30
N PHE A 99 6.43 3.69 7.50
CA PHE A 99 6.98 3.27 6.21
C PHE A 99 8.38 2.66 6.31
N LYS A 100 8.88 2.45 7.54
CA LYS A 100 10.25 1.98 7.83
C LYS A 100 11.29 2.88 7.16
N GLU A 101 11.20 4.19 7.41
CA GLU A 101 12.04 5.22 6.78
C GLU A 101 13.55 5.00 6.97
N GLU A 102 13.94 4.24 8.00
CA GLU A 102 15.32 3.79 8.22
C GLU A 102 15.88 2.92 7.07
N ARG A 103 15.03 2.40 6.19
CA ARG A 103 15.42 1.68 4.99
C ARG A 103 15.06 2.50 3.74
N PRO A 104 16.03 2.86 2.89
CA PRO A 104 15.73 3.55 1.64
C PRO A 104 14.78 2.69 0.78
N GLU A 105 13.85 3.35 0.09
CA GLU A 105 13.02 2.66 -0.91
C GLU A 105 13.91 2.02 -1.96
N TYR A 106 13.60 0.79 -2.33
CA TYR A 106 14.28 0.13 -3.43
C TYR A 106 13.87 0.83 -4.73
N PRO A 107 14.80 1.51 -5.43
CA PRO A 107 14.47 2.16 -6.68
C PRO A 107 14.12 1.10 -7.74
N PRO A 108 13.35 1.49 -8.77
CA PRO A 108 13.15 0.60 -9.91
C PRO A 108 14.51 0.24 -10.54
N THR A 109 14.65 -1.01 -10.94
CA THR A 109 15.83 -1.44 -11.71
C THR A 109 15.74 -0.86 -13.11
N VAL A 110 16.70 0.00 -13.47
CA VAL A 110 16.81 0.61 -14.81
C VAL A 110 17.98 -0.03 -15.53
N ASN A 111 17.69 -0.81 -16.56
CA ASN A 111 18.73 -1.43 -17.39
C ASN A 111 19.36 -0.37 -18.30
N ASP A 112 20.69 -0.34 -18.38
CA ASP A 112 21.39 0.46 -19.39
C ASP A 112 21.03 -0.04 -20.79
N GLU A 113 20.60 0.87 -21.66
CA GLU A 113 20.05 0.53 -22.97
C GLU A 113 21.12 -0.08 -23.89
N LYS A 114 22.35 0.44 -23.84
CA LYS A 114 23.46 -0.05 -24.69
C LYS A 114 23.84 -1.47 -24.28
N MET A 115 23.99 -1.70 -22.98
CA MET A 115 24.33 -3.00 -22.42
C MET A 115 23.21 -4.01 -22.67
N TYR A 116 21.95 -3.63 -22.44
CA TYR A 116 20.80 -4.47 -22.72
C TYR A 116 20.79 -4.92 -24.18
N ASN A 117 20.98 -4.00 -25.13
CA ASN A 117 21.00 -4.32 -26.55
C ASN A 117 22.21 -5.21 -26.92
N HIS A 118 23.37 -4.97 -26.32
CA HIS A 118 24.56 -5.80 -26.52
C HIS A 118 24.34 -7.25 -26.07
N ILE A 119 23.87 -7.44 -24.83
CA ILE A 119 23.60 -8.77 -24.27
C ILE A 119 22.47 -9.47 -25.02
N LYS A 120 21.41 -8.75 -25.41
CA LYS A 120 20.33 -9.28 -26.24
C LYS A 120 20.84 -9.79 -27.58
N LYS A 121 21.78 -9.07 -28.22
CA LYS A 121 22.39 -9.50 -29.49
C LYS A 121 23.20 -10.79 -29.29
N ILE A 122 24.04 -10.84 -28.27
CA ILE A 122 24.84 -12.04 -27.96
C ILE A 122 23.93 -13.24 -27.67
N GLY A 123 22.89 -13.05 -26.85
CA GLY A 123 21.92 -14.10 -26.53
C GLY A 123 21.27 -14.69 -27.78
N LYS A 124 20.80 -13.85 -28.70
CA LYS A 124 20.24 -14.29 -29.99
C LYS A 124 21.24 -15.06 -30.85
N THR A 125 22.51 -14.66 -30.86
CA THR A 125 23.56 -15.35 -31.62
C THR A 125 23.87 -16.74 -31.05
N LEU A 126 23.91 -16.87 -29.72
CA LEU A 126 24.29 -18.12 -29.07
C LEU A 126 23.13 -19.11 -28.96
N LEU A 127 21.91 -18.63 -28.71
CA LEU A 127 20.75 -19.47 -28.38
C LEU A 127 19.70 -19.54 -29.50
N GLY A 128 19.86 -18.72 -30.55
CA GLY A 128 18.89 -18.59 -31.64
C GLY A 128 17.83 -17.51 -31.38
N ALA A 129 17.23 -16.97 -32.44
CA ALA A 129 16.34 -15.79 -32.35
C ALA A 129 14.97 -16.04 -31.67
N HIS A 130 14.62 -17.30 -31.40
CA HIS A 130 13.36 -17.73 -30.81
C HIS A 130 13.49 -18.22 -29.35
N ASN A 131 14.73 -18.20 -28.81
CA ASN A 131 15.02 -18.35 -27.39
C ASN A 131 15.39 -16.98 -26.80
#